data_AF-A0A848KL72-F1
#
_entry.id   AF-A0A848KL72-F1
#
_cell.length_a   1.000
_cell.length_b   1.000
_cell.length_c   1.000
_cell.angle_alpha   90.00
_cell.angle_beta   90.00
_cell.angle_gamma   90.00
#
_symmetry.space_group_name_H-M   'P 1'
#
loop_
_entity.id
_entity.type
_entity.pdbx_description
1 polymer ?
#
loop_
_entity_poly.entity_id
_entity_poly.type
_entity_poly.pdbx_seq_one_letter_code
_entity_poly.pdbx_strand_id
1 'polypeptide(L)'
;MNGPRGVVETLITEIVTEVTTAEIAVWTIMVASAVVVFSIFAQRRARSELNVAAILGWSCVRIAALIAVFVVLAVQVARSGWLTGADTATLDWFLAHRSVVWTTLAVAVTTVGGPGGVVLIATVLAAGIGWQRRAIGPAMLVLSPVALAAAASTLVKLVVRRERPPVSAHLMTETDFSFPSGHVTATTALAGAVLLVVWMDPAAGTHTRRTARKFFAIFAAVAVVAAVMLTRLYLGVHWLTDVLAGALLGTTAVLATALVVTAIRLHPDRDREDTVTGHPTPLTRHTVRNSSARHGSVTPDTFSAATQRRPERLARPSPSP
;
A
#
# COMPACT_ATOMS: atom_id res chain seq x y z
N MET A 1 29.48 40.30 14.73
CA MET A 1 28.91 39.10 15.36
C MET A 1 27.62 38.78 14.62
N ASN A 2 27.55 37.64 13.94
CA ASN A 2 26.33 37.22 13.25
C ASN A 2 25.23 37.04 14.30
N GLY A 3 24.12 37.76 14.16
CA GLY A 3 22.96 37.58 15.03
C GLY A 3 22.38 36.17 14.91
N PRO A 4 21.38 35.79 15.74
CA PRO A 4 20.78 34.45 15.75
C PRO A 4 20.37 33.93 14.36
N ARG A 5 19.92 34.83 13.47
CA ARG A 5 19.58 34.51 12.08
C ARG A 5 20.78 34.05 11.25
N GLY A 6 21.93 34.70 11.38
CA GLY A 6 23.14 34.33 10.62
C GLY A 6 23.72 32.99 11.05
N VAL A 7 23.54 32.61 12.32
CA VAL A 7 23.91 31.26 12.81
C VAL A 7 23.01 30.20 12.18
N VAL A 8 21.70 30.43 12.12
CA VAL A 8 20.74 29.51 11.50
C VAL A 8 21.01 29.35 10.00
N GLU A 9 21.27 30.44 9.28
CA GLU A 9 21.58 30.38 7.84
C GLU A 9 22.88 29.61 7.55
N THR A 10 23.89 29.78 8.40
CA THR A 10 25.17 29.05 8.29
C THR A 10 24.94 27.55 8.49
N LEU A 11 24.23 27.16 9.56
CA LEU A 11 23.91 25.76 9.85
C LEU A 11 23.07 25.11 8.74
N ILE A 12 22.05 25.82 8.23
CA ILE A 12 21.24 25.32 7.11
C ILE A 12 22.12 25.10 5.88
N THR A 13 23.01 26.03 5.58
CA THR A 13 23.90 25.93 4.42
C THR A 13 24.84 24.73 4.56
N GLU A 14 25.45 24.56 5.73
CA GLU A 14 26.36 23.45 6.06
C GLU A 14 25.65 22.10 5.92
N ILE A 15 24.49 21.92 6.57
CA ILE A 15 23.67 20.71 6.47
C ILE A 15 23.31 20.41 5.02
N VAL A 16 22.89 21.42 4.26
CA VAL A 16 22.52 21.24 2.86
C VAL A 16 23.72 20.81 2.02
N THR A 17 24.88 21.44 2.21
CA THR A 17 26.10 21.06 1.48
C THR A 17 26.52 19.63 1.80
N GLU A 18 26.45 19.22 3.06
CA GLU A 18 26.75 17.84 3.46
C GLU A 18 25.79 16.84 2.80
N VAL A 19 24.48 17.09 2.86
CA VAL A 19 23.47 16.18 2.28
C VAL A 19 23.65 15.97 0.77
N THR A 20 24.25 16.94 0.07
CA THR A 20 24.53 16.84 -1.37
C THR A 20 25.75 15.97 -1.74
N THR A 21 26.50 15.51 -0.75
CA THR A 21 27.68 14.65 -0.97
C THR A 21 27.30 13.22 -1.37
N ALA A 22 28.24 12.55 -2.06
CA ALA A 22 28.10 11.12 -2.39
C ALA A 22 28.02 10.25 -1.14
N GLU A 23 28.82 10.58 -0.13
CA GLU A 23 28.90 9.84 1.13
C GLU A 23 27.54 9.77 1.82
N ILE A 24 26.89 10.91 2.05
CA ILE A 24 25.58 10.94 2.72
C ILE A 24 24.50 10.24 1.88
N ALA A 25 24.51 10.41 0.56
CA ALA A 25 23.59 9.68 -0.33
C ALA A 25 23.73 8.16 -0.19
N VAL A 26 24.96 7.64 -0.28
CA VAL A 26 25.26 6.21 -0.23
C VAL A 26 24.91 5.63 1.15
N TRP A 27 25.33 6.29 2.23
CA TRP A 27 25.00 5.85 3.59
C TRP A 27 23.50 5.83 3.84
N THR A 28 22.77 6.88 3.40
CA THR A 28 21.31 6.93 3.55
C THR A 28 20.64 5.76 2.84
N ILE A 29 21.01 5.50 1.57
CA ILE A 29 20.44 4.39 0.79
C ILE A 29 20.77 3.05 1.45
N MET A 30 22.02 2.84 1.87
CA MET A 30 22.46 1.59 2.48
C MET A 30 21.75 1.33 3.81
N VAL A 31 21.73 2.32 4.72
CA VAL A 31 21.07 2.22 6.03
C VAL A 31 19.58 2.02 5.86
N ALA A 32 18.92 2.82 5.01
CA ALA A 32 17.49 2.68 4.75
C ALA A 32 17.15 1.30 4.16
N SER A 33 17.98 0.78 3.24
CA SER A 33 17.80 -0.57 2.69
C SER A 33 17.91 -1.64 3.77
N ALA A 34 18.93 -1.55 4.63
CA ALA A 34 19.10 -2.46 5.77
C ALA A 34 17.90 -2.38 6.73
N VAL A 35 17.44 -1.18 7.06
CA VAL A 35 16.26 -0.95 7.90
C VAL A 35 14.99 -1.53 7.28
N VAL A 36 14.77 -1.32 5.98
CA VAL A 36 13.60 -1.86 5.26
C VAL A 36 13.63 -3.39 5.25
N VAL A 37 14.79 -4.00 4.96
CA VAL A 37 14.93 -5.46 4.96
C VAL A 37 14.71 -6.02 6.36
N PHE A 38 15.40 -5.48 7.36
CA PHE A 38 15.31 -5.93 8.75
C PHE A 38 13.89 -5.83 9.28
N SER A 39 13.22 -4.70 9.06
CA SER A 39 11.83 -4.49 9.51
C SER A 39 10.83 -5.42 8.82
N ILE A 40 11.07 -5.87 7.58
CA ILE A 40 10.24 -6.93 6.95
C ILE A 40 10.39 -8.24 7.74
N PHE A 41 11.61 -8.65 8.09
CA PHE A 41 11.84 -9.87 8.88
C PHE A 41 11.30 -9.75 10.30
N ALA A 42 11.55 -8.63 10.98
CA ALA A 42 11.05 -8.37 12.32
C ALA A 42 9.51 -8.34 12.35
N GLN A 43 8.87 -7.78 11.33
CA GLN A 43 7.42 -7.78 11.22
C GLN A 43 6.83 -9.19 10.97
N ARG A 44 7.55 -10.08 10.26
CA ARG A 44 7.11 -11.48 10.11
C ARG A 44 7.05 -12.19 11.46
N ARG A 45 8.06 -11.97 12.32
CA ARG A 45 8.08 -12.48 13.70
C ARG A 45 6.97 -11.86 14.55
N ALA A 46 6.76 -10.55 14.46
CA ALA A 46 5.66 -9.88 15.15
C ALA A 46 4.28 -10.44 14.75
N ARG A 47 4.11 -10.83 13.48
CA ARG A 47 2.87 -11.49 13.01
C ARG A 47 2.70 -12.90 13.54
N SER A 48 3.77 -13.69 13.71
CA SER A 48 3.67 -15.02 14.35
C SER A 48 3.36 -14.92 15.84
N GLU A 49 3.79 -13.84 16.49
CA GLU A 49 3.53 -13.55 17.91
C GLU A 49 2.22 -12.76 18.12
N LEU A 50 1.48 -12.43 17.06
CA LEU A 50 0.26 -11.59 17.08
C LEU A 50 0.43 -10.23 17.79
N ASN A 51 1.66 -9.69 17.81
CA ASN A 51 1.99 -8.42 18.46
C ASN A 51 1.61 -7.23 17.56
N VAL A 52 0.39 -6.70 17.74
CA VAL A 52 -0.15 -5.58 16.93
C VAL A 52 0.74 -4.34 16.99
N ALA A 53 1.20 -3.95 18.19
CA ALA A 53 2.05 -2.77 18.36
C ALA A 53 3.34 -2.89 17.56
N ALA A 54 3.99 -4.07 17.60
CA ALA A 54 5.19 -4.33 16.81
C ALA A 54 4.90 -4.37 15.30
N ILE A 55 3.76 -4.91 14.87
CA ILE A 55 3.36 -4.93 13.44
C ILE A 55 3.22 -3.50 12.89
N LEU A 56 2.57 -2.62 13.64
CA LEU A 56 2.40 -1.21 13.27
C LEU A 56 3.72 -0.45 13.36
N GLY A 57 4.48 -0.63 14.44
CA GLY A 57 5.80 -0.01 14.64
C GLY A 57 6.77 -0.30 13.51
N TRP A 58 6.93 -1.58 13.12
CA TRP A 58 7.79 -1.94 11.99
C TRP A 58 7.29 -1.44 10.63
N SER A 59 6.00 -1.14 10.50
CA SER A 59 5.46 -0.49 9.30
C SER A 59 5.82 1.00 9.26
N CYS A 60 5.70 1.70 10.40
CA CYS A 60 6.14 3.09 10.51
C CYS A 60 7.64 3.25 10.25
N VAL A 61 8.48 2.36 10.81
CA VAL A 61 9.93 2.37 10.58
C VAL A 61 10.27 2.24 9.09
N ARG A 62 9.58 1.36 8.36
CA ARG A 62 9.77 1.21 6.90
C ARG A 62 9.39 2.46 6.13
N ILE A 63 8.24 3.03 6.45
CA ILE A 63 7.75 4.25 5.79
C ILE A 63 8.71 5.41 6.06
N ALA A 64 9.17 5.57 7.30
CA ALA A 64 10.14 6.59 7.68
C ALA A 64 11.47 6.43 6.92
N ALA A 65 11.98 5.20 6.76
CA ALA A 65 13.18 4.93 5.99
C ALA A 65 13.03 5.32 4.51
N LEU A 66 11.89 5.01 3.88
CA LEU A 66 11.63 5.41 2.49
C LEU A 66 11.47 6.93 2.34
N ILE A 67 10.80 7.58 3.30
CA ILE A 67 10.69 9.05 3.32
C ILE A 67 12.07 9.69 3.47
N ALA A 68 12.94 9.16 4.32
CA ALA A 68 14.31 9.67 4.48
C ALA A 68 15.11 9.60 3.16
N VAL A 69 15.04 8.46 2.46
CA VAL A 69 15.67 8.31 1.13
C VAL A 69 15.09 9.30 0.13
N PHE A 70 13.76 9.46 0.11
CA PHE A 70 13.10 10.41 -0.78
C PHE A 70 13.51 11.85 -0.49
N VAL A 71 13.61 12.25 0.78
CA VAL A 71 14.02 13.60 1.20
C VAL A 71 15.48 13.86 0.79
N VAL A 72 16.39 12.93 1.05
CA VAL A 72 17.79 13.06 0.61
C VAL A 72 17.87 13.18 -0.91
N LEU A 73 17.13 12.36 -1.65
CA LEU A 73 17.07 12.45 -3.11
C LEU A 73 16.49 13.79 -3.59
N ALA A 74 15.45 14.31 -2.93
CA ALA A 74 14.87 15.62 -3.27
C ALA A 74 15.84 16.78 -2.99
N VAL A 75 16.60 16.73 -1.89
CA VAL A 75 17.66 17.72 -1.59
C VAL A 75 18.78 17.65 -2.62
N GLN A 76 19.23 16.44 -2.96
CA GLN A 76 20.23 16.19 -4.01
C GLN A 76 19.79 16.79 -5.34
N VAL A 77 18.53 16.62 -5.72
CA VAL A 77 17.96 17.20 -6.94
C VAL A 77 17.85 18.73 -6.85
N ALA A 78 17.32 19.26 -5.75
CA ALA A 78 17.10 20.69 -5.57
C ALA A 78 18.41 21.51 -5.51
N ARG A 79 19.54 20.86 -5.26
CA ARG A 79 20.85 21.48 -5.10
C ARG A 79 21.88 21.01 -6.12
N SER A 80 21.46 20.26 -7.13
CA SER A 80 22.35 19.68 -8.15
C SER A 80 23.52 18.91 -7.55
N GLY A 81 23.25 18.15 -6.48
CA GLY A 81 24.25 17.36 -5.77
C GLY A 81 24.67 16.11 -6.55
N TRP A 82 25.56 15.31 -5.95
CA TRP A 82 26.32 14.26 -6.64
C TRP A 82 25.45 13.26 -7.42
N LEU A 83 24.30 12.87 -6.88
CA LEU A 83 23.36 11.91 -7.50
C LEU A 83 22.85 12.38 -8.87
N THR A 84 22.76 13.69 -9.10
CA THR A 84 22.30 14.25 -10.38
C THR A 84 23.33 14.09 -11.50
N GLY A 85 24.59 13.79 -11.18
CA GLY A 85 25.62 13.51 -12.18
C GLY A 85 25.33 12.29 -13.06
N ALA A 86 24.52 11.34 -12.56
CA ALA A 86 24.09 10.17 -13.36
C ALA A 86 22.95 10.50 -14.34
N ASP A 87 22.25 11.64 -14.18
CA ASP A 87 21.07 11.97 -14.97
C ASP A 87 21.41 12.26 -16.43
N THR A 88 22.48 13.01 -16.69
CA THR A 88 22.93 13.36 -18.05
C THR A 88 23.49 12.14 -18.78
N ALA A 89 24.37 11.37 -18.14
CA ALA A 89 24.91 10.13 -18.71
C ALA A 89 23.81 9.13 -19.07
N THR A 90 22.77 9.03 -18.24
CA THR A 90 21.61 8.18 -18.51
C THR A 90 20.82 8.70 -19.71
N LEU A 91 20.53 10.01 -19.75
CA LEU A 91 19.82 10.62 -20.86
C LEU A 91 20.57 10.39 -22.18
N ASP A 92 21.87 10.70 -22.23
CA ASP A 92 22.70 10.57 -23.43
C ASP A 92 22.73 9.13 -23.96
N TRP A 93 22.82 8.15 -23.05
CA TRP A 93 22.74 6.74 -23.43
C TRP A 93 21.41 6.42 -24.11
N PHE A 94 20.28 6.87 -23.54
CA PHE A 94 18.97 6.63 -24.16
C PHE A 94 18.85 7.31 -25.52
N LEU A 95 19.32 8.56 -25.65
CA LEU A 95 19.30 9.31 -26.91
C LEU A 95 20.06 8.57 -28.01
N ALA A 96 21.24 8.02 -27.69
CA ALA A 96 22.08 7.28 -28.63
C ALA A 96 21.47 5.94 -29.10
N HIS A 97 20.56 5.36 -28.32
CA HIS A 97 19.96 4.04 -28.60
C HIS A 97 18.51 4.11 -29.08
N ARG A 98 18.05 5.27 -29.55
CA ARG A 98 16.69 5.44 -30.08
C ARG A 98 16.52 4.71 -31.42
N SER A 99 15.36 4.09 -31.59
CA SER A 99 14.91 3.53 -32.86
C SER A 99 13.41 3.75 -33.05
N VAL A 100 12.92 3.68 -34.28
CA VAL A 100 11.49 3.86 -34.58
C VAL A 100 10.63 2.86 -33.79
N VAL A 101 11.01 1.58 -33.78
CA VAL A 101 10.27 0.52 -33.09
C VAL A 101 10.17 0.79 -31.59
N TRP A 102 11.30 1.06 -30.94
CA TRP A 102 11.31 1.33 -29.49
C TRP A 102 10.58 2.63 -29.14
N THR A 103 10.61 3.63 -30.02
CA THR A 103 9.84 4.87 -29.84
C THR A 103 8.34 4.62 -29.89
N THR A 104 7.84 3.89 -30.90
CA THR A 104 6.41 3.57 -31.01
C THR A 104 5.92 2.79 -29.79
N LEU A 105 6.70 1.81 -29.34
CA LEU A 105 6.37 1.04 -28.13
C LEU A 105 6.38 1.91 -26.88
N ALA A 106 7.40 2.77 -26.71
CA ALA A 106 7.50 3.67 -25.56
C ALA A 106 6.32 4.65 -25.48
N VAL A 107 5.93 5.23 -26.62
CA VAL A 107 4.74 6.10 -26.71
C VAL A 107 3.48 5.32 -26.34
N ALA A 108 3.25 4.15 -26.95
CA ALA A 108 2.05 3.35 -26.68
C ALA A 108 1.93 2.97 -25.19
N VAL A 109 3.02 2.51 -24.59
CA VAL A 109 3.06 2.15 -23.16
C VAL A 109 2.79 3.37 -22.28
N THR A 110 3.44 4.51 -22.54
CA THR A 110 3.28 5.70 -21.70
C THR A 110 1.93 6.38 -21.87
N THR A 111 1.28 6.27 -23.04
CA THR A 111 -0.06 6.83 -23.25
C THR A 111 -1.08 6.10 -22.37
N VAL A 112 -1.01 4.77 -22.30
CA VAL A 112 -1.89 3.97 -21.43
C VAL A 112 -1.49 4.10 -19.96
N GLY A 113 -0.18 4.08 -19.68
CA GLY A 113 0.40 4.23 -18.35
C GLY A 113 0.45 5.67 -17.83
N GLY A 114 -0.17 6.62 -18.54
CA GLY A 114 -0.25 8.01 -18.13
C GLY A 114 -1.05 8.21 -16.85
N PRO A 115 -0.84 9.30 -16.08
CA PRO A 115 -1.58 9.55 -14.85
C PRO A 115 -3.11 9.47 -15.03
N GLY A 116 -3.65 10.02 -16.12
CA GLY A 116 -5.07 9.92 -16.45
C GLY A 116 -5.52 8.48 -16.75
N GLY A 117 -4.71 7.72 -17.50
CA GLY A 117 -4.97 6.30 -17.78
C GLY A 117 -4.93 5.45 -16.52
N VAL A 118 -3.95 5.69 -15.64
CA VAL A 118 -3.85 5.03 -14.32
C VAL A 118 -5.06 5.32 -13.45
N VAL A 119 -5.52 6.57 -13.37
CA VAL A 119 -6.72 6.94 -12.61
C VAL A 119 -7.94 6.21 -13.16
N LEU A 120 -8.12 6.21 -14.50
CA LEU A 120 -9.22 5.48 -15.14
C LEU A 120 -9.18 3.98 -14.81
N ILE A 121 -8.02 3.34 -14.96
CA ILE A 121 -7.84 1.91 -14.64
C ILE A 121 -8.11 1.66 -13.16
N ALA A 122 -7.61 2.50 -12.26
CA ALA A 122 -7.84 2.39 -10.82
C ALA A 122 -9.33 2.49 -10.49
N THR A 123 -10.06 3.44 -11.09
CA THR A 123 -11.49 3.61 -10.91
C THR A 123 -12.30 2.43 -11.41
N VAL A 124 -12.01 1.95 -12.63
CA VAL A 124 -12.69 0.77 -13.20
C VAL A 124 -12.42 -0.47 -12.35
N LEU A 125 -11.16 -0.69 -11.93
CA LEU A 125 -10.78 -1.80 -11.07
C LEU A 125 -11.46 -1.72 -9.70
N ALA A 126 -11.46 -0.53 -9.08
CA ALA A 126 -12.12 -0.30 -7.80
C ALA A 126 -13.64 -0.54 -7.88
N ALA A 127 -14.29 -0.06 -8.94
CA ALA A 127 -15.71 -0.27 -9.18
C ALA A 127 -16.04 -1.76 -9.37
N GLY A 128 -15.27 -2.46 -10.21
CA GLY A 128 -15.44 -3.89 -10.44
C GLY A 128 -15.26 -4.73 -9.18
N ILE A 129 -14.20 -4.47 -8.40
CA ILE A 129 -13.95 -5.16 -7.12
C ILE A 129 -15.05 -4.82 -6.11
N GLY A 130 -15.45 -3.54 -6.01
CA GLY A 130 -16.50 -3.09 -5.09
C GLY A 130 -17.84 -3.75 -5.40
N TRP A 131 -18.18 -3.85 -6.69
CA TRP A 131 -19.37 -4.55 -7.17
C TRP A 131 -19.33 -6.04 -6.85
N GLN A 132 -18.23 -6.72 -7.20
CA GLN A 132 -18.07 -8.17 -7.00
C GLN A 132 -18.10 -8.55 -5.52
N ARG A 133 -17.49 -7.72 -4.66
CA ARG A 133 -17.41 -7.97 -3.21
C ARG A 133 -18.54 -7.35 -2.41
N ARG A 134 -19.45 -6.61 -3.07
CA ARG A 134 -20.57 -5.87 -2.45
C ARG A 134 -20.13 -5.01 -1.26
N ALA A 135 -18.93 -4.42 -1.34
CA ALA A 135 -18.31 -3.69 -0.24
C ALA A 135 -17.39 -2.58 -0.75
N ILE A 136 -17.42 -1.42 -0.08
CA ILE A 136 -16.58 -0.26 -0.45
C ILE A 136 -15.12 -0.42 0.00
N GLY A 137 -14.86 -1.17 1.07
CA GLY A 137 -13.52 -1.35 1.63
C GLY A 137 -12.48 -1.84 0.60
N PRO A 138 -12.74 -2.93 -0.14
CA PRO A 138 -11.86 -3.40 -1.22
C PRO A 138 -11.63 -2.38 -2.36
N ALA A 139 -12.63 -1.57 -2.70
CA ALA A 139 -12.48 -0.50 -3.68
C ALA A 139 -11.54 0.60 -3.16
N MET A 140 -11.64 0.96 -1.87
CA MET A 140 -10.76 1.93 -1.22
C MET A 140 -9.32 1.46 -1.12
N LEU A 141 -9.05 0.15 -1.10
CA LEU A 141 -7.67 -0.38 -1.18
C LEU A 141 -6.98 -0.02 -2.50
N VAL A 142 -7.75 0.22 -3.55
CA VAL A 142 -7.22 0.60 -4.86
C VAL A 142 -7.12 2.12 -5.00
N LEU A 143 -8.17 2.85 -4.63
CA LEU A 143 -8.22 4.30 -4.85
C LEU A 143 -7.33 5.08 -3.88
N SER A 144 -7.24 4.69 -2.61
CA SER A 144 -6.51 5.46 -1.61
C SER A 144 -5.01 5.63 -1.89
N PRO A 145 -4.22 4.60 -2.25
CA PRO A 145 -2.80 4.81 -2.52
C PRO A 145 -2.56 5.60 -3.80
N VAL A 146 -3.40 5.45 -4.82
CA VAL A 146 -3.31 6.22 -6.08
C VAL A 146 -3.58 7.69 -5.82
N ALA A 147 -4.64 8.00 -5.07
CA ALA A 147 -4.98 9.38 -4.69
C ALA A 147 -3.89 10.01 -3.81
N LEU A 148 -3.39 9.28 -2.81
CA LEU A 148 -2.32 9.76 -1.93
C LEU A 148 -1.02 10.03 -2.70
N ALA A 149 -0.63 9.12 -3.59
CA ALA A 149 0.57 9.28 -4.41
C ALA A 149 0.44 10.46 -5.39
N ALA A 150 -0.72 10.64 -6.01
CA ALA A 150 -1.00 11.76 -6.91
C ALA A 150 -0.92 13.10 -6.16
N ALA A 151 -1.59 13.22 -5.01
CA ALA A 151 -1.55 14.41 -4.18
C ALA A 151 -0.12 14.75 -3.73
N ALA A 152 0.61 13.76 -3.21
CA ALA A 152 1.99 13.94 -2.80
C ALA A 152 2.89 14.36 -3.98
N SER A 153 2.72 13.74 -5.15
CA SER A 153 3.50 14.09 -6.35
C SER A 153 3.27 15.53 -6.77
N THR A 154 2.02 16.01 -6.76
CA THR A 154 1.68 17.39 -7.09
C THR A 154 2.31 18.37 -6.09
N LEU A 155 2.22 18.08 -4.80
CA LEU A 155 2.83 18.93 -3.77
C LEU A 155 4.34 19.02 -3.92
N VAL A 156 5.02 17.88 -4.13
CA VAL A 156 6.48 17.87 -4.30
C VAL A 156 6.88 18.64 -5.57
N LYS A 157 6.15 18.51 -6.68
CA LYS A 157 6.42 19.28 -7.91
C LYS A 157 6.41 20.79 -7.66
N LEU A 158 5.45 21.27 -6.85
CA LEU A 158 5.32 22.70 -6.53
C LEU A 158 6.46 23.23 -5.64
N VAL A 159 7.09 22.35 -4.86
CA VAL A 159 8.21 22.68 -3.95
C VAL A 159 9.55 22.59 -4.66
N VAL A 160 9.83 21.47 -5.34
CA VAL A 160 11.15 21.19 -5.93
C VAL A 160 11.34 21.95 -7.25
N ARG A 161 10.27 22.14 -8.03
CA ARG A 161 10.25 22.92 -9.28
C ARG A 161 11.37 22.58 -10.27
N ARG A 162 11.76 21.31 -10.32
CA ARG A 162 12.87 20.86 -11.17
C ARG A 162 12.53 21.01 -12.65
N GLU A 163 13.45 21.58 -13.41
CA GLU A 163 13.42 21.60 -14.86
C GLU A 163 13.54 20.19 -15.45
N ARG A 164 12.87 19.99 -16.59
CA ARG A 164 12.94 18.75 -17.38
C ARG A 164 14.25 18.69 -18.18
N PRO A 165 14.58 17.55 -18.79
CA PRO A 165 15.60 17.50 -19.83
C PRO A 165 15.38 18.56 -20.92
N PRO A 166 16.42 18.87 -21.72
CA PRO A 166 16.30 19.82 -22.81
C PRO A 166 15.17 19.46 -23.77
N VAL A 167 14.38 20.45 -24.20
CA VAL A 167 13.22 20.23 -25.09
C VAL A 167 13.62 19.54 -26.41
N SER A 168 14.86 19.72 -26.88
CA SER A 168 15.41 19.03 -28.05
C SER A 168 15.47 17.49 -27.88
N ALA A 169 15.50 16.99 -26.65
CA ALA A 169 15.47 15.57 -26.35
C ALA A 169 14.04 14.99 -26.33
N HIS A 170 13.01 15.82 -26.23
CA HIS A 170 11.64 15.37 -25.96
C HIS A 170 11.01 14.68 -27.19
N LEU A 171 10.49 13.47 -26.99
CA LEU A 171 9.62 12.79 -27.95
C LEU A 171 8.13 12.90 -27.61
N MET A 172 7.80 13.57 -26.50
CA MET A 172 6.43 13.81 -26.05
C MET A 172 6.36 15.15 -25.31
N THR A 173 5.25 15.87 -25.48
CA THR A 173 5.02 17.16 -24.82
C THR A 173 4.58 16.96 -23.38
N GLU A 174 5.25 17.65 -22.46
CA GLU A 174 4.94 17.70 -21.03
C GLU A 174 5.12 19.14 -20.54
N THR A 175 4.17 19.67 -19.77
CA THR A 175 4.11 21.11 -19.44
C THR A 175 4.31 21.43 -17.96
N ASP A 176 4.45 20.42 -17.09
CA ASP A 176 4.66 20.60 -15.65
C ASP A 176 6.11 20.28 -15.22
N PHE A 177 6.44 20.49 -13.94
CA PHE A 177 7.79 20.22 -13.40
C PHE A 177 8.20 18.74 -13.49
N SER A 178 9.50 18.47 -13.59
CA SER A 178 10.01 17.10 -13.82
C SER A 178 9.94 16.19 -12.59
N PHE A 179 10.23 16.73 -11.41
CA PHE A 179 10.44 15.94 -10.19
C PHE A 179 9.23 15.95 -9.25
N PRO A 180 8.76 14.78 -8.76
CA PRO A 180 9.07 13.43 -9.23
C PRO A 180 8.28 13.08 -10.50
N SER A 181 8.63 11.98 -11.17
CA SER A 181 7.89 11.53 -12.36
C SER A 181 6.48 11.05 -12.02
N GLY A 182 5.45 11.81 -12.45
CA GLY A 182 4.04 11.48 -12.17
C GLY A 182 3.57 10.15 -12.78
N HIS A 183 4.06 9.80 -13.98
CA HIS A 183 3.78 8.51 -14.63
C HIS A 183 4.26 7.33 -13.77
N VAL A 184 5.50 7.41 -13.29
CA VAL A 184 6.09 6.35 -12.45
C VAL A 184 5.41 6.30 -11.09
N THR A 185 5.15 7.46 -10.47
CA THR A 185 4.42 7.55 -9.20
C THR A 185 3.05 6.89 -9.28
N ALA A 186 2.25 7.25 -10.29
CA ALA A 186 0.91 6.72 -10.47
C ALA A 186 0.93 5.22 -10.77
N THR A 187 1.79 4.79 -11.70
CA THR A 187 1.93 3.36 -12.06
C THR A 187 2.36 2.53 -10.86
N THR A 188 3.33 3.01 -10.07
CA THR A 188 3.79 2.32 -8.86
C THR A 188 2.68 2.20 -7.82
N ALA A 189 1.91 3.27 -7.62
CA ALA A 189 0.78 3.26 -6.69
C ALA A 189 -0.33 2.28 -7.12
N LEU A 190 -0.67 2.24 -8.41
CA LEU A 190 -1.65 1.30 -8.95
C LEU A 190 -1.17 -0.15 -8.89
N ALA A 191 0.08 -0.41 -9.28
CA ALA A 191 0.66 -1.75 -9.19
C ALA A 191 0.69 -2.24 -7.73
N GLY A 192 1.09 -1.37 -6.79
CA GLY A 192 1.05 -1.66 -5.36
C GLY A 192 -0.37 -1.84 -4.81
N ALA A 193 -1.36 -1.06 -5.26
CA ALA A 193 -2.77 -1.27 -4.94
C ALA A 193 -3.26 -2.68 -5.34
N VAL A 194 -2.92 -3.12 -6.55
CA VAL A 194 -3.25 -4.48 -7.01
C VAL A 194 -2.60 -5.53 -6.09
N LEU A 195 -1.34 -5.32 -5.68
CA LEU A 195 -0.68 -6.18 -4.69
C LEU A 195 -1.43 -6.18 -3.35
N LEU A 196 -1.89 -5.04 -2.84
CA LEU A 196 -2.67 -5.00 -1.60
C LEU A 196 -3.94 -5.85 -1.71
N VAL A 197 -4.67 -5.73 -2.83
CA VAL A 197 -5.86 -6.55 -3.08
C VAL A 197 -5.49 -8.04 -3.10
N VAL A 198 -4.43 -8.44 -3.82
CA VAL A 198 -3.98 -9.84 -3.89
C VAL A 198 -3.54 -10.39 -2.53
N TRP A 199 -2.87 -9.57 -1.70
CA TRP A 199 -2.37 -9.99 -0.39
C TRP A 199 -3.47 -10.10 0.66
N MET A 200 -4.47 -9.22 0.58
CA MET A 200 -5.59 -9.16 1.52
C MET A 200 -6.79 -9.98 1.07
N ASP A 201 -6.69 -10.68 -0.06
CA ASP A 201 -7.71 -11.59 -0.58
C ASP A 201 -7.81 -12.86 0.30
N PRO A 202 -8.92 -13.06 1.05
CA PRO A 202 -9.10 -14.24 1.88
C PRO A 202 -9.37 -15.51 1.05
N ALA A 203 -9.84 -15.36 -0.20
CA ALA A 203 -10.26 -16.47 -1.06
C ALA A 203 -9.12 -17.18 -1.81
N ALA A 204 -7.85 -16.92 -1.44
CA ALA A 204 -6.68 -17.30 -2.21
C ALA A 204 -6.25 -18.78 -2.06
N GLY A 205 -7.17 -19.73 -2.27
CA GLY A 205 -6.91 -21.15 -2.56
C GLY A 205 -5.85 -21.90 -1.71
N THR A 206 -5.33 -23.01 -2.26
CA THR A 206 -4.25 -23.82 -1.65
C THR A 206 -2.94 -23.02 -1.48
N HIS A 207 -2.11 -23.38 -0.49
CA HIS A 207 -0.84 -22.69 -0.18
C HIS A 207 0.07 -22.48 -1.41
N THR A 208 0.27 -23.51 -2.23
CA THR A 208 1.12 -23.45 -3.44
C THR A 208 0.61 -22.44 -4.47
N ARG A 209 -0.69 -22.46 -4.77
CA ARG A 209 -1.32 -21.50 -5.71
C ARG A 209 -1.24 -20.06 -5.18
N ARG A 210 -1.31 -19.87 -3.86
CA ARG A 210 -1.18 -18.56 -3.22
C ARG A 210 0.24 -17.98 -3.37
N THR A 211 1.27 -18.80 -3.17
CA THR A 211 2.66 -18.36 -3.31
C THR A 211 3.00 -18.01 -4.76
N ALA A 212 2.62 -18.87 -5.71
CA ALA A 212 2.81 -18.59 -7.14
C ALA A 212 2.09 -17.31 -7.56
N ARG A 213 0.81 -17.13 -7.20
CA ARG A 213 0.03 -15.92 -7.50
C ARG A 213 0.72 -14.65 -6.97
N LYS A 214 1.23 -14.68 -5.74
CA LYS A 214 1.97 -13.56 -5.15
C LYS A 214 3.26 -13.27 -5.89
N PHE A 215 4.02 -14.31 -6.23
CA PHE A 215 5.27 -14.16 -6.99
C PHE A 215 5.01 -13.51 -8.36
N PHE A 216 4.07 -14.06 -9.14
CA PHE A 216 3.70 -13.50 -10.44
C PHE A 216 3.17 -12.06 -10.33
N ALA A 217 2.38 -11.76 -9.30
CA ALA A 217 1.88 -10.41 -9.08
C ALA A 217 3.01 -9.41 -8.77
N ILE A 218 3.99 -9.78 -7.92
CA ILE A 218 5.18 -8.94 -7.67
C ILE A 218 5.98 -8.76 -8.95
N PHE A 219 6.25 -9.86 -9.67
CA PHE A 219 7.00 -9.80 -10.92
C PHE A 219 6.33 -8.86 -11.93
N ALA A 220 5.02 -9.00 -12.14
CA ALA A 220 4.26 -8.13 -13.03
C ALA A 220 4.27 -6.66 -12.58
N ALA A 221 4.13 -6.41 -11.27
CA ALA A 221 4.19 -5.07 -10.70
C ALA A 221 5.57 -4.41 -10.92
N VAL A 222 6.66 -5.15 -10.68
CA VAL A 222 8.02 -4.65 -10.91
C VAL A 222 8.26 -4.43 -12.39
N ALA A 223 7.84 -5.37 -13.25
CA ALA A 223 8.03 -5.27 -14.69
C ALA A 223 7.29 -4.06 -15.29
N VAL A 224 6.04 -3.81 -14.89
CA VAL A 224 5.28 -2.65 -15.41
C VAL A 224 5.87 -1.33 -14.92
N VAL A 225 6.29 -1.24 -13.65
CA VAL A 225 6.94 -0.04 -13.12
C VAL A 225 8.26 0.22 -13.84
N ALA A 226 9.10 -0.82 -14.00
CA ALA A 226 10.36 -0.71 -14.72
C ALA A 226 10.16 -0.31 -16.18
N ALA A 227 9.18 -0.91 -16.87
CA ALA A 227 8.83 -0.53 -18.24
C ALA A 227 8.45 0.96 -18.32
N VAL A 228 7.58 1.45 -17.43
CA VAL A 228 7.22 2.86 -17.40
C VAL A 228 8.44 3.74 -17.12
N MET A 229 9.27 3.42 -16.13
CA MET A 229 10.51 4.16 -15.84
C MET A 229 11.40 4.26 -17.09
N LEU A 230 11.65 3.14 -17.78
CA LEU A 230 12.46 3.10 -18.99
C LEU A 230 11.85 3.93 -20.12
N THR A 231 10.53 3.89 -20.33
CA THR A 231 9.89 4.73 -21.37
C THR A 231 10.06 6.22 -21.08
N ARG A 232 9.99 6.65 -19.81
CA ARG A 232 10.16 8.08 -19.46
C ARG A 232 11.57 8.59 -19.70
N LEU A 233 12.58 7.76 -19.43
CA LEU A 233 13.98 8.06 -19.75
C LEU A 233 14.20 8.04 -21.27
N TYR A 234 13.71 7.00 -21.95
CA TYR A 234 13.83 6.85 -23.39
C TYR A 234 13.21 8.01 -24.17
N LEU A 235 12.01 8.48 -23.77
CA LEU A 235 11.32 9.62 -24.38
C LEU A 235 11.97 10.96 -24.05
N GLY A 236 12.98 10.97 -23.18
CA GLY A 236 13.78 12.14 -22.84
C GLY A 236 13.02 13.19 -22.04
N VAL A 237 11.95 12.81 -21.34
CA VAL A 237 11.06 13.76 -20.65
C VAL A 237 11.28 13.80 -19.14
N HIS A 238 12.08 12.89 -18.58
CA HIS A 238 12.46 12.86 -17.18
C HIS A 238 13.91 12.43 -17.01
N TRP A 239 14.49 12.86 -15.89
CA TRP A 239 15.80 12.42 -15.42
C TRP A 239 15.71 11.07 -14.68
N LEU A 240 16.84 10.38 -14.51
CA LEU A 240 16.92 9.11 -13.76
C LEU A 240 16.43 9.28 -12.33
N THR A 241 16.87 10.34 -11.67
CA THR A 241 16.47 10.65 -10.30
C THR A 241 14.97 10.97 -10.17
N ASP A 242 14.31 11.51 -11.22
CA ASP A 242 12.86 11.76 -11.20
C ASP A 242 12.06 10.46 -11.19
N VAL A 243 12.48 9.45 -11.97
CA VAL A 243 11.79 8.17 -12.04
C VAL A 243 12.03 7.33 -10.79
N LEU A 244 13.23 7.39 -10.21
CA LEU A 244 13.54 6.75 -8.92
C LEU A 244 12.71 7.37 -7.79
N ALA A 245 12.62 8.69 -7.74
CA ALA A 245 11.80 9.41 -6.77
C ALA A 245 10.31 9.06 -6.92
N GLY A 246 9.81 8.94 -8.16
CA GLY A 246 8.43 8.54 -8.41
C GLY A 246 8.12 7.14 -7.89
N ALA A 247 9.02 6.18 -8.11
CA ALA A 247 8.87 4.81 -7.59
C ALA A 247 8.89 4.77 -6.06
N LEU A 248 9.79 5.54 -5.42
CA LEU A 248 9.85 5.68 -3.96
C LEU A 248 8.55 6.28 -3.39
N LEU A 249 8.06 7.36 -3.99
CA LEU A 249 6.86 8.04 -3.53
C LEU A 249 5.60 7.17 -3.67
N GLY A 250 5.43 6.51 -4.82
CA GLY A 250 4.32 5.59 -5.05
C GLY A 250 4.34 4.40 -4.09
N THR A 251 5.52 3.81 -3.85
CA THR A 251 5.70 2.71 -2.88
C THR A 251 5.35 3.17 -1.46
N THR A 252 5.80 4.36 -1.08
CA THR A 252 5.52 4.94 0.25
C THR A 252 4.02 5.14 0.47
N ALA A 253 3.31 5.66 -0.53
CA ALA A 253 1.85 5.82 -0.48
C ALA A 253 1.12 4.47 -0.28
N VAL A 254 1.56 3.42 -1.00
CA VAL A 254 1.01 2.06 -0.87
C VAL A 254 1.24 1.50 0.54
N LEU A 255 2.44 1.66 1.10
CA LEU A 255 2.75 1.19 2.45
C LEU A 255 1.99 1.99 3.52
N ALA A 256 1.79 3.29 3.33
CA ALA A 256 0.97 4.13 4.21
C ALA A 256 -0.49 3.64 4.21
N THR A 257 -1.08 3.38 3.04
CA THR A 257 -2.41 2.75 2.96
C THR A 257 -2.42 1.40 3.68
N ALA A 258 -1.42 0.54 3.45
CA ALA A 258 -1.35 -0.77 4.09
C ALA A 258 -1.28 -0.68 5.62
N LEU A 259 -0.53 0.29 6.16
CA LEU A 259 -0.47 0.59 7.59
C LEU A 259 -1.85 0.97 8.13
N VAL A 260 -2.52 1.95 7.51
CA VAL A 260 -3.85 2.42 7.94
C VAL A 260 -4.86 1.28 7.93
N VAL A 261 -4.91 0.50 6.85
CA VAL A 261 -5.82 -0.65 6.74
C VAL A 261 -5.51 -1.71 7.79
N THR A 262 -4.23 -1.97 8.06
CA THR A 262 -3.81 -2.93 9.08
C THR A 262 -4.21 -2.45 10.48
N ALA A 263 -4.03 -1.16 10.78
CA ALA A 263 -4.46 -0.57 12.04
C ALA A 263 -5.98 -0.69 12.23
N ILE A 264 -6.78 -0.36 11.22
CA ILE A 264 -8.25 -0.49 11.27
C ILE A 264 -8.67 -1.95 11.49
N ARG A 265 -8.04 -2.91 10.79
CA ARG A 265 -8.39 -4.34 10.92
C ARG A 265 -7.96 -4.97 12.25
N LEU A 266 -6.92 -4.44 12.90
CA LEU A 266 -6.38 -4.95 14.15
C LEU A 266 -6.91 -4.23 15.40
N HIS A 267 -7.81 -3.25 15.24
CA HIS A 267 -8.56 -2.63 16.33
C HIS A 267 -10.08 -2.92 16.25
N PRO A 268 -10.56 -4.16 16.50
CA PRO A 268 -11.98 -4.48 16.36
C PRO A 268 -12.85 -4.22 17.61
N ASP A 269 -12.27 -3.96 18.79
CA ASP A 269 -13.05 -3.82 20.05
C ASP A 269 -12.59 -2.61 20.88
N ARG A 270 -13.22 -1.46 20.62
CA ARG A 270 -13.47 -0.47 21.68
C ARG A 270 -14.97 -0.24 21.92
N ASP A 271 -15.83 -0.63 20.97
CA ASP A 271 -17.26 -0.35 21.06
C ASP A 271 -18.07 -1.47 21.75
N ARG A 272 -17.50 -2.65 22.03
CA ARG A 272 -18.21 -3.74 22.73
C ARG A 272 -18.15 -3.68 24.26
N GLU A 273 -17.14 -3.04 24.84
CA GLU A 273 -17.00 -2.96 26.30
C GLU A 273 -18.00 -1.98 26.94
N ASP A 274 -18.43 -0.95 26.21
CA ASP A 274 -19.43 0.02 26.69
C ASP A 274 -20.87 -0.51 26.66
N THR A 275 -21.16 -1.57 25.88
CA THR A 275 -22.51 -2.16 25.84
C THR A 275 -22.70 -3.26 26.92
N VAL A 276 -21.62 -3.87 27.41
CA VAL A 276 -21.66 -4.95 28.40
C VAL A 276 -21.52 -4.43 29.84
N THR A 277 -20.91 -3.26 30.04
CA THR A 277 -20.78 -2.61 31.36
C THR A 277 -21.95 -1.69 31.72
N GLY A 278 -23.09 -1.82 31.01
CA GLY A 278 -24.37 -1.26 31.42
C GLY A 278 -24.73 -1.76 32.82
N HIS A 279 -24.37 -0.97 33.83
CA HIS A 279 -24.78 -1.14 35.21
C HIS A 279 -26.30 -1.32 35.25
N PRO A 280 -26.84 -2.47 35.69
CA PRO A 280 -28.25 -2.53 36.03
C PRO A 280 -28.44 -1.66 37.27
N THR A 281 -29.05 -0.49 37.09
CA THR A 281 -29.53 0.32 38.20
C THR A 281 -30.45 -0.57 39.05
N PRO A 282 -30.20 -0.74 40.37
CA PRO A 282 -31.10 -1.54 41.18
C PRO A 282 -32.42 -0.78 41.28
N LEU A 283 -33.46 -1.29 40.63
CA LEU A 283 -34.83 -0.82 40.85
C LEU A 283 -35.18 -1.07 42.31
N THR A 284 -35.24 0.01 43.08
CA THR A 284 -35.73 0.05 44.46
C THR A 284 -37.12 -0.58 44.50
N ARG A 285 -37.19 -1.77 45.12
CA ARG A 285 -38.43 -2.53 45.28
C ARG A 285 -39.30 -1.80 46.33
N HIS A 286 -40.19 -0.92 45.89
CA HIS A 286 -41.30 -0.48 46.73
C HIS A 286 -42.28 -1.65 46.88
N THR A 287 -42.28 -2.25 48.07
CA THR A 287 -43.29 -3.21 48.52
C THR A 287 -44.64 -2.50 48.63
N VAL A 288 -45.51 -2.68 47.64
CA VAL A 288 -46.95 -2.47 47.82
C VAL A 288 -47.56 -3.82 48.19
N ARG A 289 -47.87 -3.92 49.48
CA ARG A 289 -48.73 -4.93 50.07
C ARG A 289 -50.14 -4.75 49.50
N ASN A 290 -50.68 -5.75 48.82
CA ASN A 290 -52.12 -5.94 48.87
C ASN A 290 -52.53 -7.41 48.82
N SER A 291 -53.29 -7.77 49.83
CA SER A 291 -53.96 -9.02 50.06
C SER A 291 -55.17 -9.18 49.16
N SER A 292 -55.41 -10.40 48.66
CA SER A 292 -56.66 -11.16 48.80
C SER A 292 -57.04 -11.97 47.55
N ALA A 293 -57.57 -13.16 47.85
CA ALA A 293 -58.56 -13.93 47.11
C ALA A 293 -58.11 -14.90 45.97
N ARG A 294 -58.11 -16.18 46.38
CA ARG A 294 -58.93 -17.30 45.84
C ARG A 294 -58.52 -18.00 44.54
N HIS A 295 -58.28 -19.31 44.75
CA HIS A 295 -58.88 -20.49 44.08
C HIS A 295 -58.19 -21.13 42.85
N GLY A 296 -57.98 -22.46 42.99
CA GLY A 296 -57.96 -23.47 41.91
C GLY A 296 -56.56 -23.94 41.51
N SER A 297 -55.88 -24.82 42.26
CA SER A 297 -55.84 -26.29 42.06
C SER A 297 -55.84 -26.77 40.60
N VAL A 298 -54.72 -27.36 40.13
CA VAL A 298 -54.58 -28.78 39.72
C VAL A 298 -53.13 -29.00 39.28
N THR A 299 -52.50 -30.06 39.81
CA THR A 299 -51.17 -30.59 39.44
C THR A 299 -51.35 -31.99 38.76
N PRO A 300 -50.30 -32.78 38.47
CA PRO A 300 -49.99 -33.27 37.12
C PRO A 300 -50.08 -34.80 37.00
N ASP A 301 -49.92 -35.39 35.80
CA ASP A 301 -49.53 -36.81 35.59
C ASP A 301 -49.24 -37.04 34.08
N THR A 302 -48.09 -37.55 33.61
CA THR A 302 -47.39 -38.86 33.67
C THR A 302 -47.94 -39.96 32.73
N PHE A 303 -47.04 -40.88 32.31
CA PHE A 303 -47.19 -42.14 31.51
C PHE A 303 -47.21 -42.02 29.96
N SER A 304 -46.62 -42.91 29.12
CA SER A 304 -45.86 -44.17 29.28
C SER A 304 -45.28 -44.65 27.93
N ALA A 305 -44.34 -45.60 27.99
CA ALA A 305 -43.69 -46.34 26.91
C ALA A 305 -44.45 -47.60 26.42
N ALA A 306 -44.18 -48.06 25.18
CA ALA A 306 -44.07 -49.48 24.74
C ALA A 306 -43.76 -49.55 23.22
N THR A 307 -42.66 -50.16 22.74
CA THR A 307 -42.36 -51.59 22.44
C THR A 307 -43.05 -52.17 21.19
N GLN A 308 -42.28 -52.55 20.15
CA GLN A 308 -42.37 -53.82 19.37
C GLN A 308 -41.48 -53.75 18.10
N ARG A 309 -40.39 -54.54 18.03
CA ARG A 309 -40.21 -55.88 17.38
C ARG A 309 -39.74 -55.85 15.92
N ARG A 310 -38.56 -56.45 15.72
CA ARG A 310 -37.91 -56.88 14.47
C ARG A 310 -38.54 -58.19 13.96
N PRO A 311 -38.35 -58.54 12.68
CA PRO A 311 -37.61 -59.79 12.43
C PRO A 311 -36.59 -59.72 11.27
N GLU A 312 -35.71 -60.71 11.29
CA GLU A 312 -34.56 -60.98 10.43
C GLU A 312 -34.93 -61.58 9.06
N ARG A 313 -34.09 -61.38 8.03
CA ARG A 313 -33.66 -62.46 7.10
C ARG A 313 -32.46 -62.09 6.21
N LEU A 314 -31.34 -62.81 6.41
CA LEU A 314 -30.43 -63.51 5.46
C LEU A 314 -30.15 -62.85 4.08
N ALA A 315 -28.96 -62.42 3.66
CA ALA A 315 -27.61 -63.06 3.49
C ALA A 315 -27.25 -63.43 2.02
N ARG A 316 -26.34 -62.62 1.41
CA ARG A 316 -25.20 -62.94 0.48
C ARG A 316 -25.46 -63.45 -0.97
N PRO A 317 -24.46 -63.47 -1.90
CA PRO A 317 -23.18 -62.70 -2.05
C PRO A 317 -22.80 -62.20 -3.49
N SER A 318 -21.82 -61.26 -3.52
CA SER A 318 -20.65 -60.98 -4.42
C SER A 318 -20.66 -61.07 -5.98
N PRO A 319 -19.73 -60.33 -6.66
CA PRO A 319 -19.76 -60.03 -8.11
C PRO A 319 -18.70 -60.80 -8.96
N SER A 320 -18.80 -60.70 -10.29
CA SER A 320 -17.73 -60.87 -11.29
C SER A 320 -18.28 -60.70 -12.73
N PRO A 321 -17.44 -60.59 -13.78
CA PRO A 321 -15.99 -60.42 -13.83
C PRO A 321 -15.51 -59.03 -14.27
#